data_AF-A0A167J2C3-F1
#
_entry.id   AF-A0A167J2C3-F1
#
_cell.length_a   1.000
_cell.length_b   1.000
_cell.length_c   1.000
_cell.angle_alpha   90.00
_cell.angle_beta   90.00
_cell.angle_gamma   90.00
#
_symmetry.space_group_name_H-M   'P 1'
#
loop_
_entity.id
_entity.type
_entity.pdbx_description
1 polymer ?
#
loop_
_entity_poly.entity_id
_entity_poly.type
_entity_poly.pdbx_seq_one_letter_code
_entity_poly.pdbx_strand_id
1 'polypeptide(L)'
;HITYTARVPVDVHEYNLTHLQPSTDYEVCLTVSNIHQQTQKSCVNVTTKNAAFALDITDQETSTALAAVMGSMFAVISLASVSVYVAKRFKRKNYHHSLKKYMQKTSSIPLN
;
A
#
# COMPACT_ATOMS: atom_id res chain seq x y z
N HIS A 1 3.79 -44.29 4.72
CA HIS A 1 2.81 -43.28 4.29
C HIS A 1 1.82 -43.07 5.44
N ILE A 2 1.69 -41.85 5.95
CA ILE A 2 0.73 -41.53 7.03
C ILE A 2 -0.48 -40.87 6.36
N THR A 3 -1.69 -41.29 6.72
CA THR A 3 -2.92 -40.77 6.12
C THR A 3 -3.84 -40.24 7.22
N TYR A 4 -4.26 -38.99 7.05
CA TYR A 4 -5.23 -38.33 7.92
C TYR A 4 -6.57 -38.23 7.20
N THR A 5 -7.66 -38.45 7.91
CA THR A 5 -9.02 -38.39 7.34
C THR A 5 -9.90 -37.49 8.19
N ALA A 6 -10.72 -36.68 7.53
CA ALA A 6 -11.70 -35.81 8.15
C ALA A 6 -13.05 -36.00 7.42
N ARG A 7 -14.15 -35.98 8.17
CA ARG A 7 -15.50 -36.01 7.61
C ARG A 7 -15.99 -34.58 7.43
N VAL A 8 -16.37 -34.24 6.20
CA VAL A 8 -16.85 -32.91 5.82
C VAL A 8 -18.36 -32.99 5.54
N PRO A 9 -19.19 -32.11 6.13
CA PRO A 9 -20.63 -32.04 5.82
C PRO A 9 -20.89 -31.78 4.34
N VAL A 10 -22.04 -32.23 3.82
CA VAL A 10 -22.36 -32.20 2.38
C VAL A 10 -22.42 -30.77 1.82
N ASP A 11 -22.83 -29.78 2.63
CA ASP A 11 -22.99 -28.39 2.18
C ASP A 11 -21.67 -27.59 2.19
N VAL A 12 -20.58 -28.19 2.67
CA VAL A 12 -19.27 -27.53 2.76
C VAL A 12 -18.50 -27.74 1.47
N HIS A 13 -18.26 -26.64 0.77
CA HIS A 13 -17.56 -26.63 -0.52
C HIS A 13 -16.07 -26.32 -0.39
N GLU A 14 -15.65 -25.76 0.75
CA GLU A 14 -14.28 -25.34 1.01
C GLU A 14 -13.83 -25.86 2.38
N TYR A 15 -12.63 -26.42 2.45
CA TYR A 15 -12.08 -26.99 3.67
C TYR A 15 -10.59 -26.65 3.81
N ASN A 16 -10.24 -26.00 4.92
CA ASN A 16 -8.88 -25.56 5.18
C ASN A 16 -8.12 -26.57 6.03
N LEU A 17 -7.10 -27.19 5.42
CA LEU A 17 -6.13 -28.02 6.13
C LEU A 17 -5.11 -27.13 6.83
N THR A 18 -4.98 -27.29 8.14
CA THR A 18 -4.07 -26.49 8.98
C THR A 18 -3.01 -27.37 9.63
N HIS A 19 -2.00 -26.75 10.25
CA HIS A 19 -0.92 -27.45 10.97
C HIS A 19 -0.12 -28.41 10.08
N LEU A 20 -0.01 -28.10 8.79
CA LEU A 20 0.85 -28.80 7.86
C LEU A 20 2.28 -28.27 7.94
N GLN A 21 3.25 -29.09 7.55
CA GLN A 21 4.64 -28.67 7.44
C GLN A 21 4.77 -27.66 6.29
N PRO A 22 5.48 -26.53 6.46
CA PRO A 22 5.74 -25.59 5.37
C PRO A 22 6.61 -26.22 4.27
N SER A 23 6.49 -25.71 3.05
CA SER A 23 7.35 -26.10 1.92
C SER A 23 7.36 -27.60 1.63
N THR A 24 6.23 -28.25 1.83
CA THR A 24 6.10 -29.71 1.79
C THR A 24 4.98 -30.10 0.82
N ASP A 25 5.25 -31.13 0.03
CA ASP A 25 4.28 -31.69 -0.90
C ASP A 25 3.34 -32.67 -0.20
N TYR A 26 2.05 -32.53 -0.47
CA TYR A 26 0.98 -33.38 0.04
C TYR A 26 0.09 -33.86 -1.10
N GLU A 27 -0.39 -35.10 -1.00
CA GLU A 27 -1.48 -35.61 -1.82
C GLU A 27 -2.79 -35.49 -1.03
N VAL A 28 -3.73 -34.70 -1.53
CA VAL A 28 -5.04 -34.48 -0.92
C VAL A 28 -6.08 -35.22 -1.74
N CYS A 29 -6.79 -36.16 -1.11
CA CYS A 29 -7.82 -36.96 -1.76
C CYS A 29 -9.20 -36.69 -1.17
N LEU A 30 -10.15 -36.29 -2.02
CA LEU A 30 -11.57 -36.21 -1.70
C LEU A 30 -12.24 -37.55 -2.03
N THR A 31 -12.95 -38.11 -1.06
CA THR A 31 -13.76 -39.31 -1.24
C THR A 31 -15.22 -38.98 -1.00
N VAL A 32 -16.07 -39.19 -2.00
CA VAL A 32 -17.52 -38.97 -1.91
C VAL A 32 -18.23 -40.31 -2.04
N SER A 33 -19.05 -40.66 -1.05
CA SER A 33 -19.88 -41.86 -1.07
C SER A 33 -21.34 -41.49 -1.31
N ASN A 34 -21.95 -42.11 -2.31
CA ASN A 34 -23.37 -41.93 -2.64
C ASN A 34 -24.26 -42.89 -1.82
N ILE A 35 -25.56 -42.60 -1.72
CA ILE A 35 -26.58 -43.47 -1.13
C ILE A 35 -26.60 -44.88 -1.73
N HIS A 36 -26.17 -45.05 -2.98
CA HIS A 36 -26.01 -46.34 -3.66
C HIS A 36 -24.68 -47.05 -3.34
N GLN A 37 -23.95 -46.62 -2.30
CA GLN A 37 -22.62 -47.14 -1.90
C GLN A 37 -21.52 -46.97 -2.96
N GLN A 38 -21.79 -46.26 -4.05
CA GLN A 38 -20.76 -45.90 -5.01
C GLN A 38 -19.83 -44.86 -4.40
N THR A 39 -18.53 -45.16 -4.39
CA THR A 39 -17.49 -44.28 -3.86
C THR A 39 -16.68 -43.71 -5.02
N GLN A 40 -16.62 -42.39 -5.09
CA GLN A 40 -15.75 -41.66 -6.03
C GLN A 40 -14.60 -41.05 -5.27
N LYS A 41 -13.38 -41.19 -5.80
CA LYS A 41 -12.16 -40.64 -5.22
C LYS A 41 -11.46 -39.75 -6.23
N SER A 42 -11.10 -38.55 -5.82
CA SER A 42 -10.32 -37.59 -6.62
C SER A 42 -9.15 -37.08 -5.79
N CYS A 43 -7.94 -37.06 -6.35
CA CYS A 43 -6.74 -36.62 -5.64
C CYS A 43 -6.04 -35.50 -6.40
N VAL A 44 -5.43 -34.60 -5.64
CA VAL A 44 -4.63 -33.49 -6.14
C VAL A 44 -3.35 -33.36 -5.33
N ASN A 45 -2.27 -32.96 -6.00
CA ASN A 45 -1.02 -32.64 -5.33
C ASN A 45 -1.01 -31.16 -4.98
N VAL A 46 -0.69 -30.86 -3.73
CA VAL A 46 -0.60 -29.50 -3.22
C VAL A 46 0.73 -29.30 -2.49
N THR A 47 1.35 -28.15 -2.70
CA THR A 47 2.57 -27.77 -2.00
C THR A 47 2.23 -26.65 -1.02
N THR A 48 2.58 -26.84 0.25
CA THR A 48 2.36 -25.80 1.26
C THR A 48 3.31 -24.63 1.03
N LYS A 49 2.83 -23.42 1.35
CA LYS A 49 3.64 -22.20 1.23
C LYS A 49 4.82 -22.24 2.21
N ASN A 50 5.89 -21.53 1.84
CA ASN A 50 7.05 -21.31 2.72
C ASN A 50 6.61 -20.48 3.94
N ALA A 51 7.10 -20.83 5.13
CA ALA A 51 6.75 -20.13 6.38
C ALA A 51 7.09 -18.63 6.35
N ALA A 52 8.15 -18.25 5.64
CA ALA A 52 8.56 -16.86 5.47
C ALA A 52 7.51 -15.99 4.75
N PHE A 53 6.74 -16.55 3.81
CA PHE A 53 5.74 -15.79 3.06
C PHE A 53 4.48 -15.46 3.85
N ALA A 54 4.22 -16.16 4.97
CA ALA A 54 3.09 -15.83 5.83
C ALA A 54 3.27 -14.50 6.58
N LEU A 55 4.54 -14.11 6.84
CA LEU A 55 4.88 -12.85 7.48
C LEU A 55 4.78 -11.68 6.48
N ASP A 56 5.25 -11.87 5.25
CA ASP A 56 5.35 -10.79 4.24
C ASP A 56 3.99 -10.26 3.73
N ILE A 57 2.94 -11.10 3.71
CA ILE A 57 1.63 -10.70 3.16
C ILE A 57 0.90 -9.72 4.08
N THR A 58 1.18 -9.74 5.39
CA THR A 58 0.46 -8.88 6.36
C THR A 58 1.00 -7.45 6.38
N ASP A 59 2.31 -7.26 6.13
CA ASP A 59 2.96 -5.94 6.26
C ASP A 59 2.95 -5.13 4.96
N GLN A 60 2.97 -5.79 3.79
CA GLN A 60 3.19 -5.14 2.50
C GLN A 60 1.99 -4.31 2.01
N GLU A 61 0.76 -4.78 2.22
CA GLU A 61 -0.45 -4.08 1.74
C GLU A 61 -0.76 -2.82 2.57
N THR A 62 -0.52 -2.86 3.87
CA THR A 62 -0.74 -1.71 4.77
C THR A 62 0.33 -0.63 4.63
N SER A 63 1.57 -1.01 4.34
CA SER A 63 2.73 -0.10 4.30
C SER A 63 2.71 0.83 3.09
N THR A 64 2.31 0.32 1.92
CA THR A 64 2.33 1.07 0.66
C THR A 64 1.30 2.19 0.60
N ALA A 65 0.08 1.94 1.11
CA ALA A 65 -0.98 2.94 1.19
C ALA A 65 -0.62 4.10 2.13
N LEU A 66 -0.05 3.79 3.31
CA LEU A 66 0.36 4.80 4.28
C LEU A 66 1.53 5.66 3.75
N ALA A 67 2.49 5.04 3.07
CA ALA A 67 3.62 5.75 2.46
C ALA A 67 3.17 6.74 1.37
N ALA A 68 2.22 6.34 0.51
CA ALA A 68 1.67 7.20 -0.54
C ALA A 68 0.91 8.42 0.03
N VAL A 69 0.11 8.20 1.07
CA VAL A 69 -0.65 9.27 1.74
C VAL A 69 0.30 10.27 2.40
N MET A 70 1.27 9.79 3.19
CA MET A 70 2.23 10.68 3.85
C MET A 70 3.09 11.46 2.85
N GLY A 71 3.63 10.80 1.82
CA GLY A 71 4.47 11.44 0.80
C GLY A 71 3.75 12.56 0.05
N SER A 72 2.48 12.36 -0.31
CA SER A 72 1.70 13.37 -1.03
C SER A 72 1.42 14.63 -0.19
N MET A 73 1.12 14.46 1.10
CA MET A 73 0.86 15.58 2.02
C MET A 73 2.10 16.47 2.19
N PHE A 74 3.29 15.89 2.36
CA PHE A 74 4.53 16.66 2.47
C PHE A 74 4.85 17.45 1.19
N ALA A 75 4.60 16.86 0.02
CA ALA A 75 4.81 17.54 -1.26
C ALA A 75 3.90 18.77 -1.41
N VAL A 76 2.61 18.63 -1.10
CA VAL A 76 1.63 19.74 -1.18
C VAL A 76 1.99 20.88 -0.24
N ILE A 77 2.32 20.58 1.02
CA ILE A 77 2.68 21.60 2.03
C ILE A 77 3.96 22.35 1.62
N SER A 78 4.96 21.62 1.12
CA SER A 78 6.23 22.21 0.68
C SER A 78 6.02 23.16 -0.50
N LEU A 79 5.27 22.73 -1.52
CA LEU A 79 4.96 23.56 -2.69
C LEU A 79 4.14 24.79 -2.33
N ALA A 80 3.13 24.65 -1.48
CA ALA A 80 2.34 25.78 -0.99
C ALA A 80 3.22 26.80 -0.26
N SER A 81 4.11 26.34 0.63
CA SER A 81 5.01 27.20 1.39
C SER A 81 5.99 27.97 0.50
N VAL A 82 6.61 27.28 -0.47
CA VAL A 82 7.55 27.89 -1.42
C VAL A 82 6.84 28.92 -2.31
N SER A 83 5.64 28.59 -2.81
CA SER A 83 4.87 29.51 -3.68
C SER A 83 4.52 30.81 -2.96
N VAL A 84 4.07 30.73 -1.69
CA VAL A 84 3.75 31.90 -0.86
C VAL A 84 5.01 32.71 -0.57
N TYR A 85 6.13 32.06 -0.26
CA TYR A 85 7.40 32.72 -0.01
C TYR A 85 7.88 33.50 -1.24
N VAL A 86 7.87 32.85 -2.42
CA VAL A 86 8.28 33.45 -3.69
C VAL A 86 7.37 34.63 -4.05
N ALA A 87 6.06 34.49 -3.92
CA ALA A 87 5.10 35.57 -4.16
C ALA A 87 5.35 36.79 -3.25
N LYS A 88 5.59 36.56 -1.94
CA LYS A 88 5.95 37.63 -1.00
C LYS A 88 7.28 38.30 -1.36
N ARG A 89 8.29 37.52 -1.77
CA ARG A 89 9.61 38.03 -2.19
C ARG A 89 9.50 38.91 -3.44
N PHE A 90 8.74 38.49 -4.44
CA PHE A 90 8.48 39.29 -5.63
C PHE A 90 7.71 40.58 -5.32
N LYS A 91 6.68 40.52 -4.45
CA LYS A 91 6.00 41.75 -4.00
C LYS A 91 6.98 42.70 -3.31
N ARG A 92 7.79 42.22 -2.35
CA ARG A 92 8.79 43.08 -1.67
C ARG A 92 9.77 43.74 -2.64
N LYS A 93 10.29 43.01 -3.62
CA LYS A 93 11.23 43.56 -4.62
C LYS A 93 10.57 44.66 -5.46
N ASN A 94 9.32 44.46 -5.87
CA ASN A 94 8.56 45.47 -6.62
C ASN A 94 8.24 46.72 -5.79
N TYR A 95 7.85 46.57 -4.52
CA TYR A 95 7.67 47.71 -3.60
C TYR A 95 8.97 48.50 -3.44
N HIS A 96 10.10 47.80 -3.24
CA HIS A 96 11.40 48.44 -3.01
C HIS A 96 11.93 49.18 -4.24
N HIS A 97 11.70 48.65 -5.45
CA HIS A 97 12.07 49.34 -6.69
C HIS A 97 11.17 50.55 -6.94
N SER A 98 9.85 50.40 -6.74
CA SER A 98 8.88 51.48 -6.91
C SER A 98 9.19 52.64 -5.96
N LEU A 99 9.39 52.35 -4.67
CA LEU A 99 9.73 53.34 -3.65
C LEU A 99 11.04 54.08 -3.99
N LYS A 100 12.09 53.36 -4.40
CA LYS A 100 13.35 53.97 -4.81
C LYS A 100 13.18 54.94 -5.99
N LYS A 101 12.28 54.63 -6.94
CA LYS A 101 11.96 55.48 -8.09
C LYS A 101 11.21 56.76 -7.68
N TYR A 102 10.34 56.69 -6.67
CA TYR A 102 9.67 57.88 -6.12
C TYR A 102 10.63 58.76 -5.31
N MET A 103 11.51 58.17 -4.49
CA MET A 103 12.46 58.93 -3.67
C MET A 103 13.53 59.66 -4.48
N GLN A 104 13.97 59.11 -5.62
CA GLN A 104 14.91 59.79 -6.50
C GLN A 104 14.27 60.97 -7.26
N LYS A 105 12.95 60.96 -7.46
CA LYS A 105 12.24 62.04 -8.15
C LYS A 105 12.01 63.26 -7.24
N THR A 106 12.13 63.10 -5.93
CA THR A 106 11.99 64.18 -4.94
C THR A 106 13.32 64.77 -4.48
N SER A 107 14.47 64.22 -4.89
CA SER A 107 15.80 64.71 -4.47
C SER A 107 16.44 65.75 -5.40
N SER A 108 15.78 66.14 -6.50
CA SER A 108 16.20 67.27 -7.33
C SER A 108 15.40 68.53 -6.98
N ILE A 109 15.59 69.04 -5.77
CA ILE A 109 15.18 70.40 -5.41
C ILE A 109 16.37 71.30 -5.77
N PRO A 110 16.30 72.16 -6.80
CA PRO A 110 17.41 73.06 -7.08
C PRO A 110 17.47 74.08 -5.95
N LEU A 111 18.59 74.09 -5.23
CA LEU A 111 18.95 75.18 -4.33
C LEU A 111 19.45 76.32 -5.22
N ASN A 112 18.62 77.37 -5.31
CA ASN A 112 19.00 78.67 -5.85
C ASN A 112 19.85 79.43 -4.83
#